data_AF-A0A1S3H9V7-F1
#
_entry.id   AF-A0A1S3H9V7-F1
#
_cell.length_a   1.000
_cell.length_b   1.000
_cell.length_c   1.000
_cell.angle_alpha   90.00
_cell.angle_beta   90.00
_cell.angle_gamma   90.00
#
_symmetry.space_group_name_H-M   'P 1'
#
loop_
_entity.id
_entity.type
_entity.pdbx_description
1 polymer ?
#
loop_
_entity_poly.entity_id
_entity_poly.type
_entity_poly.pdbx_seq_one_letter_code
_entity_poly.pdbx_strand_id
1 'polypeptide(L)'
;MSAEFNVEDNRSRGGEGDKNCCAAEFQCANFGFDHKEPDLFVRSEWGFSIFYVIYRFFVAGYCFVLLIYSGIVYKYGPKYFIFLTYWSFILLNVNTLLLFITSVIGYYKFKRAQVYLEMPWYLKMVWVFYNVSTQAAFVITVLYWVFEYNTSKTLNIVNVTTHAVNSVFAFIDMLVTAIPIRILHAPGPMIYGATYLIFAPIYWAAGGLNEHGGTYIYPLLDYGNKLGLAIGSSLGTVFVAVPLVQLLLFGLYKLRLTFHCGRINKKVTQRPTSIETRILQAQTS
;
A
#
# COMPACT_ATOMS: atom_id res chain seq x y z
N MET A 1 -8.18 25.39 -42.66
CA MET A 1 -7.09 25.86 -41.77
C MET A 1 -7.06 24.90 -40.58
N SER A 2 -6.38 23.78 -40.81
CA SER A 2 -6.39 22.57 -40.00
C SER A 2 -4.97 22.40 -39.47
N ALA A 3 -4.82 22.38 -38.14
CA ALA A 3 -3.53 22.18 -37.49
C ALA A 3 -3.26 20.67 -37.42
N GLU A 4 -2.30 20.21 -38.23
CA GLU A 4 -1.71 18.87 -38.14
C GLU A 4 -0.90 18.78 -36.84
N PHE A 5 -1.31 17.88 -35.96
CA PHE A 5 -0.59 17.53 -34.74
C PHE A 5 0.49 16.51 -35.13
N ASN A 6 1.74 16.98 -35.24
CA ASN A 6 2.91 16.16 -35.58
C ASN A 6 3.10 15.02 -34.55
N VAL A 7 2.91 13.78 -35.01
CA VAL A 7 3.06 12.53 -34.23
C VAL A 7 4.51 11.98 -34.27
N GLU A 8 5.44 12.63 -34.98
CA GLU A 8 6.77 12.07 -35.23
C GLU A 8 7.80 12.24 -34.09
N ASP A 9 7.55 13.06 -33.06
CA ASP A 9 8.58 13.35 -32.03
C ASP A 9 8.72 12.29 -30.92
N ASN A 10 7.92 11.21 -30.94
CA ASN A 10 7.96 10.17 -29.89
C ASN A 10 8.76 8.91 -30.24
N ARG A 11 9.38 8.83 -31.42
CA ARG A 11 10.17 7.65 -31.84
C ARG A 11 11.64 7.66 -31.41
N SER A 12 12.18 8.78 -30.96
CA SER A 12 13.61 8.92 -30.65
C SER A 12 13.99 8.74 -29.16
N ARG A 13 13.02 8.63 -28.24
CA ARG A 13 13.28 8.44 -26.79
C ARG A 13 13.39 6.98 -26.32
N GLY A 14 13.38 6.01 -27.24
CA GLY A 14 13.44 4.58 -26.91
C GLY A 14 14.83 3.99 -26.64
N GLY A 15 15.92 4.77 -26.74
CA GLY A 15 17.29 4.22 -26.78
C GLY A 15 18.21 4.50 -25.58
N GLU A 16 17.98 5.55 -24.79
CA GLU A 16 18.98 6.03 -23.79
C GLU A 16 18.45 6.22 -22.36
N GLY A 17 17.15 5.98 -22.10
CA GLY A 17 16.52 6.30 -20.81
C GLY A 17 16.68 5.27 -19.68
N ASP A 18 17.14 4.05 -19.97
CA ASP A 18 16.95 2.92 -19.05
C ASP A 18 18.04 2.75 -17.98
N LYS A 19 19.18 3.45 -18.09
CA LYS A 19 20.34 3.22 -17.20
C LYS A 19 20.26 3.91 -15.84
N ASN A 20 19.31 4.82 -15.61
CA ASN A 20 19.25 5.64 -14.38
C ASN A 20 17.91 5.58 -13.62
N CYS A 21 17.00 4.65 -13.94
CA CYS A 21 15.68 4.61 -13.31
C CYS A 21 15.75 4.40 -11.79
N CYS A 22 16.70 3.59 -11.30
CA CYS A 22 16.92 3.37 -9.86
C CYS A 22 17.65 4.55 -9.19
N ALA A 23 18.61 5.19 -9.86
CA ALA A 23 19.33 6.34 -9.31
C ALA A 23 18.42 7.57 -9.14
N ALA A 24 17.42 7.72 -10.03
CA ALA A 24 16.41 8.76 -9.92
C ALA A 24 15.51 8.62 -8.68
N GLU A 25 15.36 7.42 -8.12
CA GLU A 25 14.54 7.19 -6.93
C GLU A 25 15.18 7.78 -5.66
N PHE A 26 16.51 7.86 -5.59
CA PHE A 26 17.25 8.34 -4.41
C PHE A 26 17.40 9.88 -4.35
N GLN A 27 16.67 10.63 -5.17
CA GLN A 27 16.67 12.08 -5.11
C GLN A 27 15.92 12.59 -3.87
N CYS A 28 16.44 13.62 -3.20
CA CYS A 28 15.83 14.19 -1.99
C CYS A 28 14.36 14.61 -2.19
N ALA A 29 13.99 15.04 -3.40
CA ALA A 29 12.61 15.39 -3.74
C ALA A 29 11.61 14.22 -3.55
N ASN A 30 12.07 12.97 -3.64
CA ASN A 30 11.23 11.78 -3.51
C ASN A 30 10.95 11.37 -2.04
N PHE A 31 11.53 12.07 -1.04
CA PHE A 31 11.07 11.97 0.34
C PHE A 31 9.71 12.65 0.55
N GLY A 32 9.38 13.65 -0.28
CA GLY A 32 8.10 14.35 -0.22
C GLY A 32 6.97 13.56 -0.86
N PHE A 33 5.74 13.96 -0.55
CA PHE A 33 4.52 13.34 -1.08
C PHE A 33 3.99 14.04 -2.34
N ASP A 34 4.86 14.70 -3.09
CA ASP A 34 4.54 15.32 -4.37
C ASP A 34 4.77 14.36 -5.54
N HIS A 35 3.83 14.36 -6.49
CA HIS A 35 3.81 13.50 -7.65
C HIS A 35 3.30 14.27 -8.87
N LYS A 36 3.92 14.04 -10.04
CA LYS A 36 3.55 14.72 -11.29
C LYS A 36 2.17 14.34 -11.82
N GLU A 37 1.70 13.16 -11.43
CA GLU A 37 0.41 12.60 -11.85
C GLU A 37 -0.47 12.29 -10.63
N PRO A 38 -1.28 13.25 -10.15
CA PRO A 38 -2.18 13.05 -9.01
C PRO A 38 -3.31 12.05 -9.30
N ASP A 39 -3.68 11.88 -10.57
CA ASP A 39 -4.75 10.96 -10.99
C ASP A 39 -4.48 9.50 -10.61
N LEU A 40 -3.21 9.10 -10.48
CA LEU A 40 -2.82 7.75 -10.06
C LEU A 40 -3.36 7.38 -8.66
N PHE A 41 -3.60 8.38 -7.80
CA PHE A 41 -4.05 8.17 -6.43
C PHE A 41 -5.55 7.94 -6.29
N VAL A 42 -6.30 8.10 -7.38
CA VAL A 42 -7.76 8.03 -7.38
C VAL A 42 -8.32 7.00 -8.36
N ARG A 43 -7.45 6.31 -9.11
CA ARG A 43 -7.86 5.34 -10.14
C ARG A 43 -7.22 3.97 -9.95
N SER A 44 -7.77 3.00 -10.68
CA SER A 44 -7.13 1.69 -10.84
C SER A 44 -5.98 1.77 -11.84
N GLU A 45 -5.07 0.81 -11.79
CA GLU A 45 -4.00 0.67 -12.79
C GLU A 45 -4.59 0.61 -14.22
N TRP A 46 -5.77 0.01 -14.39
CA TRP A 46 -6.47 -0.12 -15.68
C TRP A 46 -7.32 1.08 -16.09
N GLY A 47 -7.22 2.19 -15.36
CA GLY A 47 -7.89 3.45 -15.68
C GLY A 47 -9.06 3.79 -14.76
N PHE A 48 -9.80 4.82 -15.15
CA PHE A 48 -11.02 5.24 -14.46
C PHE A 48 -12.19 4.34 -14.83
N SER A 49 -12.84 3.79 -13.81
CA SER A 49 -14.00 2.92 -13.98
C SER A 49 -14.89 2.98 -12.75
N ILE A 50 -16.21 2.95 -12.96
CA ILE A 50 -17.16 2.83 -11.85
C ILE A 50 -16.95 1.52 -11.08
N PHE A 51 -16.49 0.46 -11.76
CA PHE A 51 -16.17 -0.82 -11.13
C PHE A 51 -15.05 -0.68 -10.08
N TYR A 52 -14.11 0.25 -10.26
CA TYR A 52 -13.08 0.50 -9.26
C TYR A 52 -13.67 1.15 -8.00
N VAL A 53 -14.60 2.09 -8.15
CA VAL A 53 -15.30 2.72 -7.02
C VAL A 53 -16.14 1.69 -6.27
N ILE A 54 -16.86 0.81 -6.99
CA ILE A 54 -17.64 -0.29 -6.42
C ILE A 54 -16.72 -1.26 -5.66
N TYR A 55 -15.58 -1.63 -6.24
CA TYR A 55 -14.56 -2.44 -5.56
C TYR A 55 -14.10 -1.78 -4.25
N ARG A 56 -13.78 -0.49 -4.28
CA ARG A 56 -13.36 0.26 -3.09
C ARG A 56 -14.44 0.31 -2.01
N PHE A 57 -15.70 0.47 -2.39
CA PHE A 57 -16.84 0.41 -1.47
C PHE A 57 -16.90 -0.94 -0.74
N PHE A 58 -16.83 -2.05 -1.48
CA PHE A 58 -16.88 -3.38 -0.87
C PHE A 58 -15.67 -3.68 0.01
N VAL A 59 -14.46 -3.25 -0.39
CA VAL A 59 -13.25 -3.41 0.44
C VAL A 59 -13.38 -2.62 1.74
N ALA A 60 -13.76 -1.34 1.68
CA ALA A 60 -13.94 -0.52 2.87
C ALA A 60 -15.03 -1.09 3.79
N GLY A 61 -16.17 -1.53 3.23
CA GLY A 61 -17.25 -2.16 3.96
C GLY A 61 -16.82 -3.47 4.64
N TYR A 62 -16.08 -4.33 3.93
CA TYR A 62 -15.55 -5.58 4.47
C TYR A 62 -14.59 -5.34 5.64
N CYS A 63 -13.61 -4.44 5.47
CA CYS A 63 -12.68 -4.09 6.53
C CYS A 63 -13.40 -3.51 7.77
N PHE A 64 -14.43 -2.69 7.54
CA PHE A 64 -15.21 -2.07 8.61
C PHE A 64 -16.02 -3.10 9.40
N VAL A 65 -16.72 -4.01 8.71
CA VAL A 65 -17.45 -5.11 9.35
C VAL A 65 -16.51 -5.96 10.20
N LEU A 66 -15.34 -6.29 9.68
CA LEU A 66 -14.35 -7.06 10.43
C LEU A 66 -13.79 -6.29 11.64
N LEU A 67 -13.59 -4.97 11.55
CA LEU A 67 -13.14 -4.15 12.67
C LEU A 67 -14.15 -4.17 13.82
N ILE A 68 -15.44 -4.01 13.50
CA ILE A 68 -16.51 -4.09 14.49
C ILE A 68 -16.60 -5.50 15.06
N TYR A 69 -16.56 -6.52 14.21
CA TYR A 69 -16.60 -7.92 14.63
C TYR A 69 -15.42 -8.29 15.53
N SER A 70 -14.19 -7.87 15.18
CA SER A 70 -13.00 -8.15 16.00
C SER A 70 -13.09 -7.48 17.36
N GLY A 71 -13.62 -6.26 17.45
CA GLY A 71 -13.87 -5.58 18.72
C GLY A 71 -14.92 -6.30 19.58
N ILE A 72 -16.03 -6.76 18.98
CA ILE A 72 -17.13 -7.44 19.69
C ILE A 72 -16.69 -8.80 20.23
N VAL A 73 -15.97 -9.59 19.42
CA VAL A 73 -15.58 -10.97 19.79
C VAL A 73 -14.39 -10.98 20.76
N TYR A 74 -13.64 -9.89 20.85
CA TYR A 74 -12.48 -9.80 21.72
C TYR A 74 -12.88 -9.72 23.20
N LYS A 75 -12.53 -10.78 23.95
CA LYS A 75 -13.04 -11.01 25.32
C LYS A 75 -12.36 -10.17 26.40
N TYR A 76 -11.20 -9.59 26.13
CA TYR A 76 -10.37 -8.91 27.14
C TYR A 76 -10.54 -7.39 27.13
N GLY A 77 -11.63 -6.88 26.52
CA GLY A 77 -12.04 -5.48 26.58
C GLY A 77 -10.95 -4.50 26.15
N PRO A 78 -10.60 -3.48 26.96
CA PRO A 78 -9.62 -2.46 26.59
C PRO A 78 -8.23 -2.98 26.23
N LYS A 79 -7.88 -4.21 26.63
CA LYS A 79 -6.62 -4.85 26.22
C LYS A 79 -6.52 -5.01 24.70
N TYR A 80 -7.61 -4.88 23.96
CA TYR A 80 -7.61 -4.79 22.50
C TYR A 80 -6.63 -3.72 22.01
N PHE A 81 -6.55 -2.58 22.69
CA PHE A 81 -5.73 -1.45 22.25
C PHE A 81 -4.24 -1.57 22.59
N ILE A 82 -3.79 -2.67 23.21
CA ILE A 82 -2.35 -2.85 23.50
C ILE A 82 -1.62 -3.58 22.37
N PHE A 83 -2.33 -4.28 21.49
CA PHE A 83 -1.72 -5.09 20.44
C PHE A 83 -1.50 -4.29 19.16
N LEU A 84 -0.26 -4.30 18.66
CA LEU A 84 0.11 -3.74 17.36
C LEU A 84 -0.78 -4.24 16.21
N THR A 85 -1.22 -5.49 16.24
CA THR A 85 -2.13 -6.07 15.23
C THR A 85 -3.41 -5.24 15.09
N TYR A 86 -4.02 -4.85 16.21
CA TYR A 86 -5.26 -4.06 16.20
C TYR A 86 -5.02 -2.60 15.85
N TRP A 87 -3.87 -2.02 16.22
CA TRP A 87 -3.45 -0.72 15.71
C TRP A 87 -3.32 -0.73 14.18
N SER A 88 -2.70 -1.77 13.62
CA SER A 88 -2.53 -1.94 12.18
C SER A 88 -3.88 -2.18 11.48
N PHE A 89 -4.81 -2.82 12.18
CA PHE A 89 -6.15 -3.07 11.65
C PHE A 89 -7.03 -1.80 11.61
N ILE A 90 -6.92 -0.93 12.62
CA ILE A 90 -7.53 0.41 12.59
C ILE A 90 -6.92 1.24 11.46
N LEU A 91 -5.59 1.21 11.32
CA LEU A 91 -4.88 1.90 10.24
C LEU A 91 -5.36 1.44 8.85
N LEU A 92 -5.55 0.14 8.64
CA LEU A 92 -6.10 -0.42 7.41
C LEU A 92 -7.52 0.11 7.11
N ASN A 93 -8.36 0.21 8.13
CA ASN A 93 -9.72 0.74 7.98
C ASN A 93 -9.71 2.21 7.57
N VAL A 94 -8.85 3.03 8.21
CA VAL A 94 -8.68 4.43 7.81
C VAL A 94 -8.17 4.53 6.37
N ASN A 95 -7.17 3.74 6.01
CA ASN A 95 -6.61 3.72 4.66
C ASN A 95 -7.67 3.34 3.60
N THR A 96 -8.40 2.24 3.81
CA THR A 96 -9.43 1.77 2.85
C THR A 96 -10.60 2.74 2.72
N LEU A 97 -11.00 3.42 3.81
CA LEU A 97 -11.99 4.48 3.77
C LEU A 97 -11.51 5.69 2.96
N LEU A 98 -10.27 6.14 3.20
CA LEU A 98 -9.68 7.25 2.44
C LEU A 98 -9.61 6.91 0.95
N LEU A 99 -9.16 5.72 0.59
CA LEU A 99 -9.08 5.25 -0.81
C LEU A 99 -10.47 5.17 -1.46
N PHE A 100 -11.50 4.77 -0.72
CA PHE A 100 -12.87 4.80 -1.22
C PHE A 100 -13.32 6.23 -1.51
N ILE A 101 -13.19 7.14 -0.54
CA ILE A 101 -13.58 8.55 -0.69
C ILE A 101 -12.87 9.19 -1.88
N THR A 102 -11.54 9.00 -1.99
CA THR A 102 -10.78 9.61 -3.09
C THR A 102 -11.06 8.97 -4.44
N SER A 103 -11.40 7.68 -4.50
CA SER A 103 -11.87 7.04 -5.73
C SER A 103 -13.20 7.62 -6.23
N VAL A 104 -14.11 7.96 -5.32
CA VAL A 104 -15.38 8.62 -5.64
C VAL A 104 -15.10 10.02 -6.20
N ILE A 105 -14.28 10.82 -5.50
CA ILE A 105 -13.90 12.17 -5.93
C ILE A 105 -13.23 12.13 -7.32
N GLY A 106 -12.27 11.24 -7.51
CA GLY A 106 -11.56 11.08 -8.77
C GLY A 106 -12.48 10.66 -9.92
N TYR A 107 -13.41 9.73 -9.67
CA TYR A 107 -14.39 9.31 -10.66
C TYR A 107 -15.31 10.46 -11.11
N TYR A 108 -15.80 11.27 -10.17
CA TYR A 108 -16.61 12.46 -10.49
C TYR A 108 -15.82 13.50 -11.29
N LYS A 109 -14.56 13.75 -10.91
CA LYS A 109 -13.67 14.66 -11.66
C LYS A 109 -13.42 14.16 -13.07
N PHE A 110 -13.11 12.87 -13.23
CA PHE A 110 -12.94 12.24 -14.53
C PHE A 110 -14.18 12.39 -15.41
N LYS A 111 -15.38 12.14 -14.88
CA LYS A 111 -16.64 12.31 -15.62
C LYS A 111 -16.91 13.75 -16.06
N ARG A 112 -16.37 14.73 -15.35
CA ARG A 112 -16.44 16.16 -15.68
C ARG A 112 -15.25 16.65 -16.51
N ALA A 113 -14.37 15.75 -16.96
CA ALA A 113 -13.13 16.08 -17.66
C ALA A 113 -12.25 17.09 -16.89
N GLN A 114 -12.31 17.04 -15.55
CA GLN A 114 -11.46 17.86 -14.69
C GLN A 114 -10.13 17.15 -14.43
N VAL A 115 -9.05 17.93 -14.49
CA VAL A 115 -7.68 17.43 -14.28
C VAL A 115 -7.13 17.99 -12.97
N TYR A 116 -6.28 17.22 -12.31
CA TYR A 116 -5.47 17.71 -11.19
C TYR A 116 -4.22 18.42 -11.73
N LEU A 117 -4.06 19.70 -11.40
CA LEU A 117 -2.88 20.47 -11.79
C LEU A 117 -1.69 20.23 -10.86
N GLU A 118 -1.96 19.95 -9.59
CA GLU A 118 -0.98 19.71 -8.54
C GLU A 118 -1.50 18.68 -7.54
N MET A 119 -0.62 18.17 -6.67
CA MET A 119 -1.01 17.23 -5.61
C MET A 119 -1.77 17.97 -4.49
N PRO A 120 -3.08 17.76 -4.34
CA PRO A 120 -3.81 18.32 -3.20
C PRO A 120 -3.41 17.60 -1.92
N TRP A 121 -3.49 18.31 -0.78
CA TRP A 121 -3.08 17.82 0.53
C TRP A 121 -3.69 16.46 0.92
N TYR A 122 -4.95 16.22 0.54
CA TYR A 122 -5.64 14.98 0.90
C TYR A 122 -5.11 13.76 0.12
N LEU A 123 -4.61 13.93 -1.11
CA LEU A 123 -3.95 12.84 -1.85
C LEU A 123 -2.56 12.55 -1.28
N LYS A 124 -1.87 13.57 -0.77
CA LYS A 124 -0.62 13.36 0.01
C LYS A 124 -0.89 12.53 1.25
N MET A 125 -1.96 12.84 1.99
CA MET A 125 -2.38 12.05 3.15
C MET A 125 -2.74 10.61 2.77
N VAL A 126 -3.54 10.39 1.73
CA VAL A 126 -3.84 9.05 1.21
C VAL A 126 -2.56 8.27 0.97
N TRP A 127 -1.55 8.91 0.38
CA TRP A 127 -0.30 8.25 0.09
C TRP A 127 0.48 7.87 1.36
N VAL A 128 0.50 8.71 2.38
CA VAL A 128 1.07 8.36 3.70
C VAL A 128 0.37 7.13 4.26
N PHE A 129 -0.96 7.17 4.40
CA PHE A 129 -1.75 6.07 4.95
C PHE A 129 -1.59 4.79 4.15
N TYR A 130 -1.57 4.88 2.83
CA TYR A 130 -1.36 3.74 1.94
C TYR A 130 0.02 3.10 2.15
N ASN A 131 1.10 3.89 2.23
CA ASN A 131 2.44 3.36 2.48
C ASN A 131 2.53 2.67 3.85
N VAL A 132 2.05 3.33 4.92
CA VAL A 132 2.14 2.77 6.28
C VAL A 132 1.25 1.54 6.42
N SER A 133 0.01 1.58 5.94
CA SER A 133 -0.93 0.47 6.03
C SER A 133 -0.48 -0.75 5.22
N THR A 134 0.00 -0.55 3.99
CA THR A 134 0.47 -1.64 3.13
C THR A 134 1.70 -2.30 3.75
N GLN A 135 2.68 -1.53 4.22
CA GLN A 135 3.84 -2.08 4.91
C GLN A 135 3.42 -2.89 6.14
N ALA A 136 2.62 -2.28 7.03
CA ALA A 136 2.21 -2.91 8.28
C ALA A 136 1.53 -4.28 8.05
N ALA A 137 0.72 -4.43 6.99
CA ALA A 137 0.09 -5.71 6.65
C ALA A 137 1.11 -6.84 6.43
N PHE A 138 2.22 -6.56 5.73
CA PHE A 138 3.28 -7.54 5.47
C PHE A 138 4.13 -7.80 6.72
N VAL A 139 4.54 -6.76 7.45
CA VAL A 139 5.35 -6.95 8.67
C VAL A 139 4.58 -7.70 9.74
N ILE A 140 3.28 -7.42 9.95
CA ILE A 140 2.46 -8.15 10.91
C ILE A 140 2.28 -9.61 10.52
N THR A 141 2.18 -9.90 9.22
CA THR A 141 2.16 -11.28 8.72
C THR A 141 3.46 -11.99 9.10
N VAL A 142 4.63 -11.40 8.78
CA VAL A 142 5.93 -12.00 9.11
C VAL A 142 6.09 -12.19 10.62
N LEU A 143 5.83 -11.16 11.42
CA LEU A 143 5.99 -11.23 12.87
C LEU A 143 5.11 -12.33 13.47
N TYR A 144 3.87 -12.44 13.02
CA TYR A 144 2.97 -13.47 13.52
C TYR A 144 3.44 -14.87 13.19
N TRP A 145 3.69 -15.15 11.90
CA TRP A 145 4.01 -16.50 11.45
C TRP A 145 5.38 -16.98 11.93
N VAL A 146 6.33 -16.07 12.14
CA VAL A 146 7.68 -16.41 12.60
C VAL A 146 7.77 -16.51 14.12
N PHE A 147 7.11 -15.62 14.87
CA PHE A 147 7.35 -15.47 16.32
C PHE A 147 6.15 -15.82 17.21
N GLU A 148 4.92 -15.77 16.69
CA GLU A 148 3.70 -15.86 17.52
C GLU A 148 2.86 -17.11 17.23
N TYR A 149 2.95 -17.66 16.02
CA TYR A 149 2.19 -18.83 15.60
C TYR A 149 2.64 -20.09 16.36
N ASN A 150 1.68 -20.82 16.91
CA ASN A 150 1.87 -22.13 17.49
C ASN A 150 0.67 -23.00 17.09
N THR A 151 0.92 -24.25 16.71
CA THR A 151 -0.09 -25.25 16.31
C THR A 151 -1.15 -25.53 17.39
N SER A 152 -0.88 -25.16 18.64
CA SER A 152 -1.85 -25.26 19.75
C SER A 152 -2.89 -24.13 19.78
N LYS A 153 -2.68 -23.03 19.05
CA LYS A 153 -3.66 -21.93 18.96
C LYS A 153 -4.76 -22.31 17.99
N THR A 154 -6.02 -22.27 18.44
CA THR A 154 -7.18 -22.49 17.56
C THR A 154 -7.20 -21.48 16.42
N LEU A 155 -7.30 -21.96 15.18
CA LEU A 155 -7.52 -21.12 14.00
C LEU A 155 -8.90 -20.47 14.08
N ASN A 156 -8.95 -19.28 14.67
CA ASN A 156 -10.14 -18.42 14.62
C ASN A 156 -10.07 -17.55 13.37
N ILE A 157 -11.23 -17.30 12.73
CA ILE A 157 -11.35 -16.45 11.55
C ILE A 157 -10.70 -15.07 11.74
N VAL A 158 -10.78 -14.47 12.93
CA VAL A 158 -10.14 -13.19 13.24
C VAL A 158 -8.63 -13.32 13.12
N ASN A 159 -8.06 -14.36 13.73
CA ASN A 159 -6.62 -14.61 13.77
C ASN A 159 -6.06 -14.85 12.36
N VAL A 160 -6.72 -15.70 11.55
CA VAL A 160 -6.32 -15.92 10.15
C VAL A 160 -6.46 -14.64 9.33
N THR A 161 -7.52 -13.88 9.57
CA THR A 161 -7.80 -12.69 8.78
C THR A 161 -6.83 -11.55 9.09
N THR A 162 -6.53 -11.31 10.37
CA THR A 162 -5.63 -10.23 10.79
C THR A 162 -4.17 -10.52 10.46
N HIS A 163 -3.77 -11.79 10.34
CA HIS A 163 -2.37 -12.18 10.19
C HIS A 163 -1.97 -12.79 8.84
N ALA A 164 -2.90 -13.33 8.05
CA ALA A 164 -2.60 -13.87 6.73
C ALA A 164 -3.39 -13.17 5.63
N VAL A 165 -4.70 -13.04 5.82
CA VAL A 165 -5.56 -12.45 4.79
C VAL A 165 -5.25 -10.95 4.60
N ASN A 166 -4.80 -10.25 5.63
CA ASN A 166 -4.42 -8.84 5.56
C ASN A 166 -3.30 -8.56 4.53
N SER A 167 -2.21 -9.34 4.52
CA SER A 167 -1.14 -9.16 3.52
C SER A 167 -1.57 -9.58 2.12
N VAL A 168 -2.45 -10.59 2.00
CA VAL A 168 -3.08 -10.96 0.72
C VAL A 168 -3.93 -9.81 0.18
N PHE A 169 -4.73 -9.16 1.03
CA PHE A 169 -5.50 -7.97 0.64
C PHE A 169 -4.58 -6.83 0.21
N ALA A 170 -3.54 -6.52 0.98
CA ALA A 170 -2.58 -5.47 0.62
C ALA A 170 -1.87 -5.76 -0.71
N PHE A 171 -1.54 -7.03 -0.97
CA PHE A 171 -0.97 -7.47 -2.23
C PHE A 171 -1.93 -7.29 -3.41
N ILE A 172 -3.18 -7.78 -3.29
CA ILE A 172 -4.21 -7.60 -4.31
C ILE A 172 -4.45 -6.11 -4.56
N ASP A 173 -4.55 -5.31 -3.49
CA ASP A 173 -4.81 -3.89 -3.61
C ASP A 173 -3.69 -3.16 -4.35
N MET A 174 -2.44 -3.52 -4.07
CA MET A 174 -1.27 -3.01 -4.79
C MET A 174 -1.31 -3.38 -6.27
N LEU A 175 -1.82 -4.56 -6.66
CA LEU A 175 -2.00 -4.92 -8.06
C LEU A 175 -3.13 -4.12 -8.74
N VAL A 176 -4.16 -3.75 -7.98
CA VAL A 176 -5.36 -3.08 -8.49
C VAL A 176 -5.20 -1.57 -8.61
N THR A 177 -4.57 -0.95 -7.62
CA THR A 177 -4.40 0.51 -7.53
C THR A 177 -3.30 1.01 -8.44
N ALA A 178 -3.43 2.25 -8.93
CA ALA A 178 -2.37 2.93 -9.66
C ALA A 178 -1.37 3.66 -8.74
N ILE A 179 -1.59 3.66 -7.42
CA ILE A 179 -0.74 4.39 -6.46
C ILE A 179 0.72 3.93 -6.58
N PRO A 180 1.67 4.87 -6.71
CA PRO A 180 3.10 4.56 -6.76
C PRO A 180 3.67 4.19 -5.38
N ILE A 181 4.68 3.31 -5.37
CA ILE A 181 5.48 2.98 -4.18
C ILE A 181 6.90 3.51 -4.41
N ARG A 182 7.47 4.15 -3.39
CA ARG A 182 8.83 4.71 -3.41
C ARG A 182 9.69 4.11 -2.30
N ILE A 183 10.97 3.87 -2.57
CA ILE A 183 11.91 3.38 -1.55
C ILE A 183 12.02 4.39 -0.39
N LEU A 184 12.11 5.69 -0.71
CA LEU A 184 12.30 6.77 0.27
C LEU A 184 11.09 7.05 1.17
N HIS A 185 9.96 6.35 0.97
CA HIS A 185 8.82 6.42 1.87
C HIS A 185 8.91 5.43 3.04
N ALA A 186 10.00 4.65 3.15
CA ALA A 186 10.30 3.80 4.30
C ALA A 186 10.22 4.49 5.69
N PRO A 187 10.59 5.78 5.86
CA PRO A 187 10.54 6.44 7.16
C PRO A 187 9.15 6.49 7.79
N GLY A 188 8.08 6.65 7.01
CA GLY A 188 6.71 6.68 7.55
C GLY A 188 6.34 5.40 8.31
N PRO A 189 6.44 4.22 7.67
CA PRO A 189 6.26 2.94 8.35
C PRO A 189 7.26 2.67 9.49
N MET A 190 8.50 3.17 9.41
CA MET A 190 9.47 3.08 10.52
C MET A 190 9.02 3.89 11.74
N ILE A 191 8.54 5.12 11.53
CA ILE A 191 8.00 5.99 12.60
C ILE A 191 6.80 5.32 13.27
N TYR A 192 5.90 4.72 12.49
CA TYR A 192 4.77 3.95 13.01
C TYR A 192 5.22 2.79 13.91
N GLY A 193 6.17 1.97 13.43
CA GLY A 193 6.74 0.87 14.23
C GLY A 193 7.45 1.37 15.49
N ALA A 194 8.26 2.43 15.38
CA ALA A 194 8.94 3.05 16.51
C ALA A 194 7.97 3.59 17.55
N THR A 195 6.84 4.18 17.14
CA THR A 195 5.81 4.68 18.06
C THR A 195 5.24 3.54 18.91
N TYR A 196 4.95 2.40 18.31
CA TYR A 196 4.50 1.23 19.08
C TYR A 196 5.59 0.69 20.02
N LEU A 197 6.84 0.68 19.55
CA LEU A 197 7.98 0.20 20.35
C LEU A 197 8.42 1.17 21.44
N ILE A 198 7.94 2.42 21.43
CA ILE A 198 8.01 3.35 22.56
C ILE A 198 6.84 3.08 23.52
N PHE A 199 5.64 2.86 23.00
CA PHE A 199 4.46 2.53 23.80
C PHE A 199 4.64 1.24 24.62
N ALA A 200 5.11 0.15 24.01
CA ALA A 200 5.23 -1.16 24.65
C ALA A 200 6.06 -1.19 25.94
N PRO A 201 7.30 -0.63 25.99
CA PRO A 201 8.08 -0.59 27.23
C PRO A 201 7.49 0.35 28.27
N ILE A 202 6.85 1.46 27.87
CA ILE A 202 6.15 2.36 28.80
C ILE A 202 4.97 1.62 29.45
N TYR A 203 4.17 0.92 28.65
CA TYR A 203 3.05 0.11 29.13
C TYR A 203 3.51 -0.96 30.12
N TRP A 204 4.60 -1.65 29.81
CA TRP A 204 5.22 -2.64 30.70
C TRP A 204 5.73 -2.01 32.00
N ALA A 205 6.48 -0.91 31.91
CA ALA A 205 7.03 -0.22 33.08
C ALA A 205 5.94 0.34 34.02
N ALA A 206 4.77 0.67 33.48
CA ALA A 206 3.59 1.06 34.24
C ALA A 206 2.84 -0.11 34.90
N GLY A 207 3.36 -1.34 34.83
CA GLY A 207 2.73 -2.55 35.39
C GLY A 207 1.67 -3.18 34.49
N GLY A 208 1.65 -2.85 33.19
CA GLY A 208 0.71 -3.39 32.22
C GLY A 208 0.84 -4.90 32.04
N LEU A 209 -0.30 -5.60 31.96
CA LEU A 209 -0.39 -7.06 31.82
C LEU A 209 -1.15 -7.45 30.55
N ASN A 210 -0.70 -8.52 29.89
CA ASN A 210 -1.40 -9.10 28.75
C ASN A 210 -2.74 -9.74 29.14
N GLU A 211 -3.47 -10.25 28.14
CA GLU A 211 -4.78 -10.89 28.30
C GLU A 211 -4.82 -12.05 29.31
N HIS A 212 -3.68 -12.70 29.58
CA HIS A 212 -3.55 -13.83 30.50
C HIS A 212 -2.86 -13.46 31.83
N GLY A 213 -2.61 -12.18 32.08
CA GLY A 213 -1.95 -11.72 33.31
C GLY A 213 -0.41 -11.80 33.27
N GLY A 214 0.18 -12.10 32.13
CA GLY A 214 1.64 -12.09 31.94
C GLY A 214 2.19 -10.67 31.75
N THR A 215 3.47 -10.51 32.06
CA THR A 215 4.19 -9.21 32.07
C THR A 215 4.74 -8.78 30.71
N TYR A 216 4.25 -9.34 29.60
CA TYR A 216 4.69 -8.98 28.26
C TYR A 216 3.49 -8.98 27.31
N ILE A 217 3.41 -8.00 26.39
CA ILE A 217 2.33 -7.98 25.37
C ILE A 217 2.54 -9.12 24.37
N TYR A 218 3.77 -9.22 23.84
CA TYR A 218 4.23 -10.31 22.99
C TYR A 218 5.42 -11.00 23.68
N PRO A 219 5.56 -12.33 23.60
CA PRO A 219 6.72 -13.03 24.15
C PRO A 219 8.06 -12.50 23.62
N LEU A 220 8.08 -11.99 22.39
CA LEU A 220 9.24 -11.36 21.76
C LEU A 220 9.64 -10.04 22.44
N LEU A 221 8.70 -9.37 23.12
CA LEU A 221 8.88 -8.11 23.83
C LEU A 221 8.87 -8.31 25.36
N ASP A 222 9.42 -9.42 25.86
CA ASP A 222 9.58 -9.65 27.30
C ASP A 222 10.78 -8.86 27.85
N TYR A 223 10.51 -7.63 28.28
CA TYR A 223 11.49 -6.73 28.88
C TYR A 223 11.96 -7.17 30.27
N GLY A 224 11.19 -8.00 30.98
CA GLY A 224 11.51 -8.44 32.34
C GLY A 224 12.50 -9.60 32.37
N ASN A 225 12.29 -10.60 31.51
CA ASN A 225 13.13 -11.81 31.52
C ASN A 225 14.08 -11.90 30.31
N LYS A 226 13.78 -11.20 29.20
CA LYS A 226 14.50 -11.33 27.93
C LYS A 226 14.83 -9.97 27.31
N LEU A 227 15.31 -9.04 28.12
CA LEU A 227 15.58 -7.65 27.72
C LEU A 227 16.40 -7.52 26.44
N GLY A 228 17.52 -8.25 26.34
CA GLY A 228 18.38 -8.21 25.15
C GLY A 228 17.67 -8.66 23.87
N LEU A 229 16.83 -9.69 23.95
CA LEU A 229 16.02 -10.17 22.82
C LEU A 229 14.93 -9.15 22.45
N ALA A 230 14.27 -8.55 23.45
CA ALA A 230 13.24 -7.54 23.22
C ALA A 230 13.82 -6.30 22.53
N ILE A 231 14.96 -5.77 22.98
CA ILE A 231 15.63 -4.62 22.36
C ILE A 231 16.13 -4.99 20.95
N GLY A 232 16.83 -6.12 20.82
CA GLY A 232 17.40 -6.57 19.55
C GLY A 232 16.34 -6.81 18.48
N SER A 233 15.25 -7.49 18.81
CA SER A 233 14.13 -7.72 17.89
C SER A 233 13.36 -6.44 17.54
N SER A 234 13.24 -5.51 18.48
CA SER A 234 12.63 -4.18 18.24
C SER A 234 13.43 -3.38 17.20
N LEU A 235 14.75 -3.26 17.41
CA LEU A 235 15.65 -2.58 16.48
C LEU A 235 15.71 -3.30 15.13
N GLY A 236 15.81 -4.63 15.13
CA GLY A 236 15.78 -5.44 13.92
C GLY A 236 14.49 -5.26 13.13
N THR A 237 13.34 -5.15 13.80
CA THR A 237 12.07 -4.89 13.11
C THR A 237 12.09 -3.53 12.41
N VAL A 238 12.44 -2.45 13.12
CA VAL A 238 12.39 -1.08 12.57
C VAL A 238 13.45 -0.83 11.50
N PHE A 239 14.69 -1.27 11.72
CA PHE A 239 15.82 -0.92 10.86
C PHE A 239 16.19 -2.00 9.84
N VAL A 240 15.64 -3.21 9.95
CA VAL A 240 15.91 -4.30 8.99
C VAL A 240 14.62 -4.79 8.34
N ALA A 241 13.67 -5.30 9.12
CA ALA A 241 12.46 -5.90 8.54
C ALA A 241 11.61 -4.87 7.75
N VAL A 242 11.37 -3.70 8.32
CA VAL A 242 10.60 -2.63 7.65
C VAL A 242 11.25 -2.18 6.33
N PRO A 243 12.55 -1.82 6.28
CA PRO A 243 13.22 -1.50 5.01
C PRO A 243 13.19 -2.65 3.99
N LEU A 244 13.42 -3.90 4.41
CA LEU A 244 13.37 -5.05 3.51
C LEU A 244 11.97 -5.24 2.90
N VAL A 245 10.91 -5.08 3.71
CA VAL A 245 9.53 -5.10 3.21
C VAL A 245 9.27 -3.93 2.27
N GLN A 246 9.79 -2.74 2.54
CA GLN A 246 9.65 -1.60 1.63
C GLN A 246 10.32 -1.88 0.27
N LEU A 247 11.51 -2.50 0.27
CA LEU A 247 12.19 -2.91 -0.96
C LEU A 247 11.40 -3.99 -1.72
N LEU A 248 10.83 -4.96 -1.01
CA LEU A 248 9.94 -5.97 -1.60
C LEU A 248 8.73 -5.31 -2.27
N LEU A 249 8.02 -4.44 -1.56
CA LEU A 249 6.85 -3.72 -2.08
C LEU A 249 7.20 -2.87 -3.29
N PHE A 250 8.35 -2.19 -3.26
CA PHE A 250 8.86 -1.44 -4.40
C PHE A 250 9.15 -2.35 -5.61
N GLY A 251 9.79 -3.50 -5.39
CA GLY A 251 10.05 -4.49 -6.44
C GLY A 251 8.76 -5.02 -7.07
N LEU A 252 7.75 -5.33 -6.25
CA LEU A 252 6.43 -5.77 -6.71
C LEU A 252 5.69 -4.66 -7.48
N TYR A 253 5.82 -3.41 -7.04
CA TYR A 253 5.31 -2.24 -7.77
C TYR A 253 5.96 -2.10 -9.16
N LYS A 254 7.30 -2.20 -9.26
CA LYS A 254 7.99 -2.17 -10.56
C LYS A 254 7.56 -3.34 -11.45
N LEU A 255 7.39 -4.53 -10.88
CA LEU A 255 6.88 -5.69 -11.61
C LEU A 255 5.48 -5.44 -12.19
N ARG A 256 4.56 -4.84 -11.39
CA ARG A 256 3.22 -4.43 -11.83
C ARG A 256 3.30 -3.50 -13.05
N LEU A 257 4.15 -2.48 -12.99
CA LEU A 257 4.33 -1.53 -14.09
C LEU A 257 4.85 -2.21 -15.37
N THR A 258 5.84 -3.10 -15.26
CA THR A 258 6.37 -3.83 -16.41
C THR A 258 5.29 -4.67 -17.11
N PHE A 259 4.45 -5.36 -16.34
CA PHE A 259 3.32 -6.10 -16.91
C PHE A 259 2.27 -5.20 -17.55
N HIS A 260 2.01 -4.03 -16.97
CA HIS A 260 1.06 -3.08 -17.51
C HIS A 260 1.56 -2.45 -18.82
N CYS A 261 2.78 -1.91 -18.84
CA CYS A 261 3.41 -1.33 -20.02
C CYS A 261 3.58 -2.36 -21.14
N GLY A 262 4.00 -3.59 -20.81
CA GLY A 262 4.10 -4.68 -21.79
C GLY A 262 2.76 -5.04 -22.43
N ARG A 263 1.65 -4.93 -21.70
CA ARG A 263 0.29 -5.13 -22.25
C ARG A 263 -0.16 -3.97 -23.14
N ILE A 264 0.13 -2.73 -22.76
CA ILE A 264 -0.19 -1.56 -23.60
C ILE A 264 0.56 -1.64 -24.93
N ASN A 265 1.87 -1.88 -24.89
CA ASN A 265 2.69 -1.98 -26.10
C ASN A 265 2.18 -3.08 -27.04
N LYS A 266 1.85 -4.27 -26.51
CA LYS A 266 1.23 -5.34 -27.33
C LYS A 266 -0.10 -4.91 -27.96
N LYS A 267 -0.97 -4.18 -27.24
CA LYS A 267 -2.24 -3.68 -27.79
C LYS A 267 -2.04 -2.61 -28.87
N VAL A 268 -1.01 -1.77 -28.75
CA VAL A 268 -0.67 -0.75 -29.76
C VAL A 268 -0.09 -1.43 -31.00
N THR A 269 0.83 -2.37 -30.85
CA THR A 269 1.42 -3.12 -31.97
C THR A 269 0.42 -4.03 -32.68
N GLN A 270 -0.60 -4.54 -31.98
CA GLN A 270 -1.64 -5.40 -32.55
C GLN A 270 -2.83 -4.65 -33.15
N ARG A 271 -3.00 -3.34 -32.91
CA ARG A 271 -3.88 -2.53 -33.76
C ARG A 271 -3.14 -2.34 -35.07
N PRO A 272 -3.61 -2.89 -36.22
CA PRO A 272 -3.06 -2.48 -37.50
C PRO A 272 -3.20 -0.96 -37.56
N THR A 273 -2.28 -0.29 -38.25
CA THR A 273 -2.42 1.11 -38.65
C THR A 273 -3.63 1.23 -39.58
N SER A 274 -4.84 1.10 -39.03
CA SER A 274 -6.11 1.22 -39.75
C SER A 274 -6.28 2.61 -40.34
N ILE A 275 -5.44 3.56 -39.93
CA ILE A 275 -5.33 4.89 -40.51
C ILE A 275 -4.46 4.85 -41.76
N GLU A 276 -3.28 4.21 -41.74
CA GLU A 276 -2.45 4.05 -42.96
C GLU A 276 -3.14 3.17 -44.01
N THR A 277 -3.82 2.08 -43.60
CA THR A 277 -4.56 1.24 -44.54
C THR A 277 -5.76 1.98 -45.16
N ARG A 278 -6.42 2.86 -44.39
CA ARG A 278 -7.53 3.69 -44.90
C ARG A 278 -7.05 4.85 -45.77
N ILE A 279 -5.87 5.42 -45.50
CA ILE A 279 -5.26 6.47 -46.32
C ILE A 279 -4.77 5.88 -47.65
N LEU A 280 -4.13 4.71 -47.64
CA LEU A 280 -3.69 4.01 -48.85
C LEU A 280 -4.87 3.53 -49.72
N GLN A 281 -5.99 3.14 -49.10
CA GLN A 281 -7.23 2.80 -49.83
C GLN A 281 -7.96 4.02 -50.39
N ALA A 282 -7.81 5.20 -49.78
CA ALA A 282 -8.40 6.45 -50.27
C ALA A 282 -7.54 7.15 -51.35
N GLN A 283 -6.25 6.82 -51.46
CA GLN A 283 -5.37 7.32 -52.52
C GLN A 283 -5.34 6.44 -53.78
N THR A 284 -6.00 5.27 -53.72
CA THR A 284 -6.11 4.32 -54.85
C THR A 284 -7.52 4.24 -55.45
N SER A 285 -8.42 5.14 -55.03
CA SER A 285 -9.80 5.28 -55.54
C SER A 285 -10.01 6.58 -56.30
#